data_AF-A0A9E3EEX2-F1
#
_entry.id   AF-A0A9E3EEX2-F1
#
_cell.length_a   1.000
_cell.length_b   1.000
_cell.length_c   1.000
_cell.angle_alpha   90.00
_cell.angle_beta   90.00
_cell.angle_gamma   90.00
#
_symmetry.space_group_name_H-M   'P 1'
#
loop_
_entity.id
_entity.type
_entity.pdbx_description
1 polymer ?
#
loop_
_entity_poly.entity_id
_entity_poly.type
_entity_poly.pdbx_seq_one_letter_code
_entity_poly.pdbx_strand_id
1 'polypeptide(L)'
;MTLDLLERSGPAPHIEDARKCNQQALQAKYSHEVAEHRRILFSRGSGMFPAWRNFRQFLVDLGPAPSDEHLATRVSPTDLSYSPGKVAWLHRDKQPALVDRWSLMESSPPSASGQWVTVRGKSVQYTALANHLGVPFGAMALALRNSQSPEELVQQASIGETLAQCDTPWLPAERREAFFKGFRMWHMQVQPRFAAAATPAFLYLYSALPSMVKCRDELAQADLWERATERGKSQRSVHGAWKRFCEV
;
A
#
# COMPACT_ATOMS: atom_id res chain seq x y z
N MET A 1 11.38 25.66 32.89
CA MET A 1 12.30 26.59 32.19
C MET A 1 13.44 25.74 31.64
N THR A 2 13.19 24.74 30.77
CA THR A 2 12.76 24.76 29.36
C THR A 2 13.62 25.63 28.46
N LEU A 3 14.37 24.92 27.59
CA LEU A 3 14.98 25.28 26.30
C LEU A 3 16.51 25.33 26.33
N ASP A 4 17.15 24.16 26.13
CA ASP A 4 18.55 24.10 25.68
C ASP A 4 18.98 22.73 25.11
N LEU A 5 18.14 22.11 24.25
CA LEU A 5 18.55 20.93 23.46
C LEU A 5 17.99 20.97 22.03
N LEU A 6 18.05 22.16 21.42
CA LEU A 6 17.98 22.32 19.98
C LEU A 6 19.39 22.66 19.50
N GLU A 7 20.22 21.65 19.25
CA GLU A 7 21.26 21.72 18.20
C GLU A 7 22.01 20.40 18.04
N ARG A 8 22.32 20.09 16.77
CA ARG A 8 23.04 18.91 16.22
C ARG A 8 22.18 17.68 15.91
N SER A 9 21.33 17.77 14.90
CA SER A 9 20.99 16.58 14.12
C SER A 9 21.67 16.67 12.75
N GLY A 10 22.89 16.14 12.66
CA GLY A 10 23.36 15.59 11.39
C GLY A 10 22.40 14.48 10.92
N PRO A 11 22.51 13.99 9.68
CA PRO A 11 21.80 12.78 9.28
C PRO A 11 22.16 11.68 10.28
N ALA A 12 21.14 11.00 10.82
CA ALA A 12 21.36 9.94 11.79
C ALA A 12 22.35 8.91 11.22
N PRO A 13 23.26 8.33 12.04
CA PRO A 13 24.43 7.59 11.55
C PRO A 13 24.07 6.42 10.61
N HIS A 14 22.94 5.77 10.85
CA HIS A 14 22.40 4.70 9.99
C HIS A 14 22.04 5.17 8.57
N ILE A 15 21.66 6.43 8.37
CA ILE A 15 21.38 7.01 7.05
C ILE A 15 22.69 7.17 6.27
N GLU A 16 23.77 7.57 6.94
CA GLU A 16 25.09 7.64 6.30
C GLU A 16 25.63 6.25 5.97
N ASP A 17 25.47 5.29 6.88
CA ASP A 17 25.84 3.90 6.64
C ASP A 17 25.04 3.31 5.46
N ALA A 18 23.74 3.60 5.39
CA ALA A 18 22.91 3.20 4.26
C ALA A 18 23.39 3.80 2.93
N ARG A 19 23.99 4.99 2.93
CA ARG A 19 24.53 5.63 1.71
C ARG A 19 25.92 5.10 1.35
N LYS A 20 26.79 4.88 2.33
CA LYS A 20 28.23 4.61 2.14
C LYS A 20 28.56 3.11 2.12
N CYS A 21 27.85 2.28 2.87
CA CYS A 21 28.19 0.87 3.03
C CYS A 21 27.56 -0.02 1.96
N ASN A 22 28.30 -1.04 1.52
CA ASN A 22 27.75 -2.15 0.74
C ASN A 22 26.70 -2.92 1.57
N GLN A 23 25.74 -3.56 0.90
CA GLN A 23 24.63 -4.26 1.53
C GLN A 23 25.08 -5.34 2.52
N GLN A 24 26.14 -6.10 2.22
CA GLN A 24 26.70 -7.10 3.14
C GLN A 24 27.28 -6.48 4.41
N ALA A 25 28.00 -5.36 4.28
CA ALA A 25 28.55 -4.65 5.42
C ALA A 25 27.45 -4.04 6.30
N LEU A 26 26.38 -3.53 5.66
CA LEU A 26 25.20 -3.03 6.38
C LEU A 26 24.49 -4.15 7.14
N GLN A 27 24.33 -5.32 6.53
CA GLN A 27 23.70 -6.48 7.18
C GLN A 27 24.54 -7.04 8.33
N ALA A 28 25.86 -6.97 8.24
CA ALA A 28 26.75 -7.38 9.34
C ALA A 28 26.70 -6.38 10.50
N LYS A 29 26.60 -5.08 10.22
CA LYS A 29 26.53 -4.02 11.25
C LYS A 29 25.20 -4.00 11.99
N TYR A 30 24.10 -4.30 11.29
CA TYR A 30 22.72 -4.25 11.80
C TYR A 30 22.09 -5.64 11.81
N SER A 31 22.75 -6.61 12.43
CA SER A 31 22.38 -8.03 12.36
C SER A 31 21.01 -8.32 12.98
N HIS A 32 20.65 -7.61 14.05
CA HIS A 32 19.34 -7.74 14.70
C HIS A 32 18.21 -7.24 13.80
N GLU A 33 18.40 -6.08 13.18
CA GLU A 33 17.43 -5.51 12.24
C GLU A 33 17.28 -6.37 10.99
N VAL A 34 18.35 -7.04 10.54
CA VAL A 34 18.27 -8.04 9.46
C VAL A 34 17.41 -9.23 9.85
N ALA A 35 17.53 -9.73 11.08
CA ALA A 35 16.73 -10.84 11.56
C ALA A 35 15.24 -10.47 11.55
N GLU A 36 14.90 -9.28 12.05
CA GLU A 36 13.54 -8.75 12.05
C GLU A 36 13.01 -8.47 10.64
N HIS A 37 13.85 -7.89 9.76
CA HIS A 37 13.52 -7.67 8.35
C HIS A 37 13.16 -8.99 7.65
N ARG A 38 13.97 -10.04 7.85
CA ARG A 38 13.70 -11.38 7.30
C ARG A 38 12.44 -11.98 7.89
N ARG A 39 12.21 -11.84 9.20
CA ARG A 39 10.98 -12.30 9.86
C ARG A 39 9.75 -11.71 9.20
N ILE A 40 9.75 -10.40 8.92
CA ILE A 40 8.64 -9.73 8.25
C ILE A 40 8.54 -10.17 6.78
N LEU A 41 9.67 -10.23 6.06
CA LEU A 41 9.71 -10.56 4.64
C LEU A 41 9.17 -11.97 4.35
N PHE A 42 9.45 -12.93 5.23
CA PHE A 42 8.99 -14.32 5.11
C PHE A 42 7.69 -14.60 5.86
N SER A 43 7.13 -13.61 6.56
CA SER A 43 5.84 -13.76 7.23
C SER A 43 4.71 -13.91 6.21
N ARG A 44 3.96 -15.00 6.28
CA ARG A 44 2.84 -15.26 5.37
C ARG A 44 1.63 -14.41 5.75
N GLY A 45 1.02 -13.77 4.76
CA GLY A 45 -0.24 -13.04 4.93
C GLY A 45 -0.12 -11.67 5.61
N SER A 46 1.10 -11.14 5.78
CA SER A 46 1.33 -9.75 6.17
C SER A 46 1.95 -9.02 4.99
N GLY A 47 1.27 -8.03 4.44
CA GLY A 47 1.79 -7.20 3.36
C GLY A 47 3.00 -6.38 3.84
N MET A 48 4.10 -6.39 3.10
CA MET A 48 5.28 -5.57 3.41
C MET A 48 5.41 -4.49 2.34
N PHE A 49 5.53 -3.23 2.77
CA PHE A 49 5.76 -2.08 1.89
C PHE A 49 6.82 -2.42 0.82
N PRO A 50 6.56 -2.24 -0.49
CA PRO A 50 7.41 -2.85 -1.51
C PRO A 50 8.86 -2.39 -1.48
N ALA A 51 9.11 -1.14 -1.08
CA ALA A 51 10.46 -0.59 -0.96
C ALA A 51 11.25 -1.27 0.18
N TRP A 52 10.57 -1.76 1.22
CA TRP A 52 11.19 -2.50 2.32
C TRP A 52 11.68 -3.89 1.94
N ARG A 53 11.41 -4.40 0.73
CA ARG A 53 12.14 -5.57 0.22
C ARG A 53 13.64 -5.31 0.17
N ASN A 54 14.03 -4.05 -0.04
CA ASN A 54 15.41 -3.61 0.12
C ASN A 54 15.68 -3.30 1.60
N PHE A 55 16.54 -4.10 2.24
CA PHE A 55 16.93 -3.90 3.64
C PHE A 55 17.47 -2.48 3.91
N ARG A 56 18.15 -1.87 2.94
CA ARG A 56 18.64 -0.49 3.08
C ARG A 56 17.50 0.51 3.29
N GLN A 57 16.43 0.38 2.51
CA GLN A 57 15.27 1.27 2.64
C GLN A 57 14.52 1.01 3.95
N PHE A 58 14.40 -0.26 4.34
CA PHE A 58 13.85 -0.63 5.64
C PHE A 58 14.60 0.06 6.80
N LEU A 59 15.93 0.03 6.78
CA LEU A 59 16.76 0.67 7.81
C LEU A 59 16.67 2.20 7.77
N VAL A 60 16.56 2.82 6.59
CA VAL A 60 16.40 4.28 6.45
C VAL A 60 15.05 4.75 7.00
N ASP A 61 13.99 4.00 6.76
CA ASP A 61 12.63 4.41 7.14
C ASP A 61 12.32 4.11 8.62
N LEU A 62 12.76 2.94 9.12
CA LEU A 62 12.47 2.51 10.50
C LEU A 62 13.57 2.90 11.50
N GLY A 63 14.79 3.08 11.03
CA GLY A 63 15.97 3.30 11.87
C GLY A 63 16.46 2.02 12.57
N PRO A 64 17.60 2.12 13.29
CA PRO A 64 18.15 1.02 14.07
C PRO A 64 17.29 0.74 15.30
N ALA A 65 17.31 -0.51 15.75
CA ALA A 65 16.61 -0.89 16.97
C ALA A 65 17.27 -0.23 18.19
N PRO A 66 16.50 0.26 19.18
CA PRO A 66 17.07 0.81 20.41
C PRO A 66 17.83 -0.24 21.24
N SER A 67 17.40 -1.50 21.18
CA SER A 67 18.09 -2.67 21.75
C SER A 67 17.60 -3.96 21.10
N ASP A 68 18.30 -5.06 21.35
CA ASP A 68 17.96 -6.41 20.83
C ASP A 68 16.59 -6.92 21.35
N GLU A 69 16.08 -6.35 22.43
CA GLU A 69 14.75 -6.66 22.98
C GLU A 69 13.62 -5.91 22.25
N HIS A 70 13.94 -5.02 21.32
CA HIS A 70 12.94 -4.34 20.49
C HIS A 70 12.68 -5.13 19.21
N LEU A 71 11.41 -5.41 18.94
CA LEU A 71 10.97 -6.06 17.70
C LEU A 71 10.22 -5.06 16.83
N ALA A 72 10.36 -5.21 15.51
CA ALA A 72 9.64 -4.40 14.54
C ALA A 72 8.17 -4.83 14.53
N THR A 73 7.31 -4.00 15.13
CA THR A 73 5.91 -4.32 15.39
C THR A 73 5.01 -3.19 14.93
N ARG A 74 3.79 -3.54 14.50
CA ARG A 74 2.78 -2.55 14.09
C ARG A 74 2.33 -1.74 15.31
N VAL A 75 2.30 -0.41 15.15
CA VAL A 75 1.91 0.54 16.20
C VAL A 75 0.43 0.38 16.53
N SER A 76 -0.41 0.28 15.49
CA SER A 76 -1.83 -0.01 15.67
C SER A 76 -2.10 -1.50 15.44
N PRO A 77 -2.93 -2.14 16.29
CA PRO A 77 -3.43 -3.48 16.00
C PRO A 77 -4.28 -3.53 14.72
N THR A 78 -4.70 -2.36 14.20
CA THR A 78 -5.53 -2.26 12.99
C THR A 78 -4.78 -2.30 11.67
N ASP A 79 -3.46 -2.32 11.68
CA ASP A 79 -2.68 -2.29 10.44
C ASP A 79 -2.49 -3.70 9.87
N LEU A 80 -2.78 -3.86 8.58
CA LEU A 80 -2.67 -5.14 7.87
C LEU A 80 -1.33 -5.32 7.15
N SER A 81 -0.55 -4.25 7.09
CA SER A 81 0.73 -4.19 6.39
C SER A 81 1.83 -3.59 7.26
N TYR A 82 3.06 -4.01 6.99
CA TYR A 82 4.28 -3.44 7.53
C TYR A 82 4.73 -2.32 6.59
N SER A 83 4.56 -1.08 7.03
CA SER A 83 4.93 0.10 6.24
C SER A 83 5.46 1.23 7.11
N PRO A 84 6.12 2.23 6.51
CA PRO A 84 6.53 3.44 7.20
C PRO A 84 5.35 4.09 7.93
N GLY A 85 5.57 4.56 9.17
CA GLY A 85 4.54 5.20 10.01
C GLY A 85 3.54 4.25 10.67
N LYS A 86 3.45 2.98 10.22
CA LYS A 86 2.59 1.95 10.84
C LYS A 86 3.36 0.98 11.72
N VAL A 87 4.68 0.99 11.63
CA VAL A 87 5.59 0.08 12.35
C VAL A 87 6.57 0.90 13.16
N ALA A 88 6.86 0.43 14.37
CA ALA A 88 7.87 1.00 15.24
C ALA A 88 8.63 -0.12 15.97
N TRP A 89 9.80 0.23 16.49
CA TRP A 89 10.53 -0.62 17.43
C TRP A 89 9.82 -0.62 18.78
N LEU A 90 9.25 -1.76 19.16
CA LEU A 90 8.59 -1.93 20.46
C LEU A 90 9.32 -2.97 21.30
N HIS A 91 9.60 -2.61 22.55
CA HIS A 91 10.17 -3.53 23.52
C HIS A 91 9.28 -4.76 23.66
N ARG A 92 9.88 -5.95 23.75
CA ARG A 92 9.18 -7.24 23.83
C ARG A 92 8.04 -7.25 24.85
N ASP A 93 8.27 -6.70 26.03
CA ASP A 93 7.28 -6.65 27.12
C ASP A 93 6.17 -5.61 26.92
N LYS A 94 6.40 -4.61 26.08
CA LYS A 94 5.44 -3.54 25.76
C LYS A 94 4.77 -3.78 24.41
N GLN A 95 4.97 -4.94 23.82
CA GLN A 95 4.23 -5.29 22.63
C GLN A 95 2.75 -5.28 22.99
N PRO A 96 1.91 -4.55 22.24
CA PRO A 96 0.49 -4.79 22.36
C PRO A 96 0.33 -6.29 22.14
N ALA A 97 -0.42 -6.96 23.02
CA ALA A 97 -0.85 -8.31 22.72
C ALA A 97 -1.30 -8.27 21.26
N LEU A 98 -0.73 -9.14 20.42
CA LEU A 98 -1.28 -9.34 19.09
C LEU A 98 -2.66 -9.92 19.34
N VAL A 99 -3.63 -9.03 19.60
CA VAL A 99 -5.01 -9.39 19.64
C VAL A 99 -5.23 -9.80 18.22
N ASP A 100 -5.28 -11.12 17.99
CA ASP A 100 -5.62 -11.67 16.71
C ASP A 100 -6.91 -10.95 16.34
N ARG A 101 -6.85 -10.08 15.32
CA ARG A 101 -7.90 -9.09 15.09
C ARG A 101 -9.24 -9.77 14.79
N TRP A 102 -9.20 -11.07 14.48
CA TRP A 102 -10.33 -11.97 14.33
C TRP A 102 -11.02 -12.28 15.66
N SER A 103 -10.28 -12.36 16.77
CA SER A 103 -10.83 -12.48 18.12
C SER A 103 -11.62 -11.24 18.55
N LEU A 104 -11.29 -10.05 18.04
CA LEU A 104 -12.06 -8.83 18.32
C LEU A 104 -13.30 -8.69 17.42
N MET A 105 -13.38 -9.48 16.36
CA MET A 105 -14.55 -9.55 15.48
C MET A 105 -15.56 -10.62 15.92
N GLU A 106 -15.23 -11.41 16.94
CA GLU A 106 -16.21 -12.16 17.72
C GLU A 106 -17.07 -11.16 18.49
N SER A 107 -18.17 -10.74 17.88
CA SER A 107 -19.21 -9.97 18.57
C SER A 107 -20.50 -10.78 18.63
N SER A 108 -20.75 -11.31 19.85
CA SER A 108 -22.01 -11.86 20.35
C SER A 108 -22.60 -13.07 19.58
N PRO A 109 -23.41 -13.91 20.27
CA PRO A 109 -24.07 -15.05 19.62
C PRO A 109 -24.86 -14.59 18.38
N PRO A 110 -25.02 -15.47 17.38
CA PRO A 110 -25.52 -15.09 16.07
C PRO A 110 -26.88 -14.41 16.19
N SER A 111 -26.90 -13.09 16.01
CA SER A 111 -28.12 -12.40 15.61
C SER A 111 -28.57 -13.02 14.29
N ALA A 112 -29.83 -13.48 14.25
CA ALA A 112 -30.39 -14.38 13.23
C ALA A 112 -30.43 -13.84 11.80
N SER A 113 -29.93 -12.63 11.54
CA SER A 113 -30.09 -11.91 10.27
C SER A 113 -28.79 -11.54 9.54
N GLY A 114 -27.62 -11.96 10.04
CA GLY A 114 -26.32 -11.70 9.39
C GLY A 114 -25.80 -12.86 8.53
N GLN A 115 -25.17 -12.57 7.39
CA GLN A 115 -24.31 -13.54 6.69
C GLN A 115 -22.97 -13.66 7.43
N TRP A 116 -22.51 -14.90 7.64
CA TRP A 116 -21.30 -15.22 8.42
C TRP A 116 -20.26 -15.90 7.53
N VAL A 117 -18.98 -15.63 7.83
CA VAL A 117 -17.84 -16.18 7.11
C VAL A 117 -16.77 -16.65 8.10
N THR A 118 -16.18 -17.81 7.83
CA THR A 118 -15.09 -18.33 8.65
C THR A 118 -13.75 -17.84 8.09
N VAL A 119 -12.93 -17.21 8.92
CA VAL A 119 -11.59 -16.75 8.57
C VAL A 119 -10.62 -17.27 9.63
N ARG A 120 -9.61 -18.07 9.22
CA ARG A 120 -8.63 -18.72 10.12
C ARG A 120 -9.29 -19.49 11.29
N GLY A 121 -10.39 -20.18 11.00
CA GLY A 121 -11.12 -20.98 11.99
C GLY A 121 -12.03 -20.17 12.93
N LYS A 122 -12.19 -18.86 12.71
CA LYS A 122 -13.09 -17.99 13.50
C LYS A 122 -14.26 -17.51 12.66
N SER A 123 -15.48 -17.55 13.22
CA SER A 123 -16.68 -17.08 12.55
C SER A 123 -16.88 -15.59 12.75
N VAL A 124 -16.95 -14.85 11.64
CA VAL A 124 -17.00 -13.40 11.61
C VAL A 124 -18.19 -12.95 10.76
N GLN A 125 -18.85 -11.85 11.13
CA GLN A 125 -19.90 -11.26 10.29
C GLN A 125 -19.33 -10.67 9.00
N TYR A 126 -20.05 -10.85 7.90
CA TYR A 126 -19.67 -10.26 6.60
C TYR A 126 -19.48 -8.74 6.66
N THR A 127 -20.35 -8.02 7.35
CA THR A 127 -20.27 -6.55 7.49
C THR A 127 -19.04 -6.12 8.28
N ALA A 128 -18.71 -6.85 9.35
CA ALA A 128 -17.50 -6.63 10.10
C ALA A 128 -16.25 -6.87 9.23
N LEU A 129 -16.24 -7.94 8.42
CA LEU A 129 -15.14 -8.23 7.49
C LEU A 129 -14.97 -7.15 6.43
N ALA A 130 -16.05 -6.68 5.81
CA ALA A 130 -16.00 -5.62 4.80
C ALA A 130 -15.41 -4.31 5.38
N ASN A 131 -15.91 -3.89 6.54
CA ASN A 131 -15.40 -2.71 7.25
C ASN A 131 -13.93 -2.86 7.63
N HIS A 132 -13.55 -4.07 8.05
CA HIS A 132 -12.18 -4.38 8.43
C HIS A 132 -11.20 -4.28 7.25
N LEU A 133 -11.57 -4.82 6.08
CA LEU A 133 -10.75 -4.76 4.88
C LEU A 133 -10.74 -3.35 4.26
N GLY A 134 -11.61 -2.44 4.72
CA GLY A 134 -11.79 -1.12 4.13
C GLY A 134 -12.42 -1.19 2.74
N VAL A 135 -13.21 -2.24 2.47
CA VAL A 135 -13.80 -2.54 1.16
C VAL A 135 -15.32 -2.50 1.29
N PRO A 136 -16.06 -1.93 0.32
CA PRO A 136 -17.51 -1.94 0.34
C PRO A 136 -18.05 -3.38 0.30
N PHE A 137 -19.14 -3.61 1.05
CA PHE A 137 -19.80 -4.92 1.13
C PHE A 137 -20.03 -5.58 -0.24
N GLY A 138 -20.50 -4.82 -1.23
CA GLY A 138 -20.78 -5.34 -2.56
C GLY A 138 -19.55 -5.90 -3.28
N ALA A 139 -18.38 -5.27 -3.13
CA ALA A 139 -17.14 -5.75 -3.74
C ALA A 139 -16.65 -7.04 -3.07
N MET A 140 -16.78 -7.13 -1.74
CA MET A 140 -16.43 -8.35 -1.00
C MET A 140 -17.39 -9.51 -1.32
N ALA A 141 -18.70 -9.26 -1.39
CA ALA A 141 -19.70 -10.26 -1.72
C ALA A 141 -19.50 -10.84 -3.14
N LEU A 142 -19.14 -9.99 -4.11
CA LEU A 142 -18.78 -10.44 -5.45
C LEU A 142 -17.52 -11.32 -5.46
N ALA A 143 -16.51 -10.94 -4.67
CA ALA A 143 -15.26 -11.68 -4.59
C ALA A 143 -15.46 -13.08 -3.98
N LEU A 144 -16.26 -13.19 -2.92
CA LEU A 144 -16.67 -14.47 -2.31
C LEU A 144 -17.51 -15.34 -3.28
N ARG A 145 -18.43 -14.72 -4.03
CA ARG A 145 -19.23 -15.43 -5.04
C ARG A 145 -18.36 -15.99 -6.18
N ASN A 146 -17.24 -15.34 -6.48
CA ASN A 146 -16.26 -15.78 -7.47
C ASN A 146 -15.32 -16.88 -6.96
N SER A 147 -15.73 -17.63 -5.91
CA SER A 147 -15.00 -18.75 -5.32
C SER A 147 -13.66 -18.38 -4.68
N GLN A 148 -13.44 -17.11 -4.34
CA GLN A 148 -12.29 -16.74 -3.51
C GLN A 148 -12.57 -17.12 -2.07
N SER A 149 -11.62 -17.78 -1.43
CA SER A 149 -11.69 -18.08 -0.01
C SER A 149 -11.57 -16.79 0.82
N PRO A 150 -12.20 -16.72 2.00
CA PRO A 150 -12.07 -15.58 2.90
C PRO A 150 -10.62 -15.27 3.28
N GLU A 151 -9.77 -16.29 3.40
CA GLU A 151 -8.34 -16.17 3.62
C GLU A 151 -7.62 -15.49 2.46
N GLU A 152 -7.94 -15.87 1.23
CA GLU A 152 -7.40 -15.23 0.03
C GLU A 152 -7.82 -13.76 -0.04
N LEU A 153 -9.03 -13.40 0.37
CA LEU A 153 -9.48 -12.01 0.41
C LEU A 153 -8.71 -11.15 1.39
N VAL A 154 -8.44 -11.68 2.59
CA VAL A 154 -7.59 -11.00 3.57
C VAL A 154 -6.19 -10.80 3.00
N GLN A 155 -5.64 -11.83 2.35
CA GLN A 155 -4.33 -11.74 1.72
C GLN A 155 -4.33 -10.71 0.57
N GLN A 156 -5.36 -10.69 -0.26
CA GLN A 156 -5.53 -9.72 -1.34
C GLN A 156 -5.61 -8.29 -0.81
N ALA A 157 -6.43 -8.05 0.22
CA ALA A 157 -6.55 -6.72 0.83
C ALA A 157 -5.21 -6.21 1.38
N SER A 158 -4.43 -7.10 2.02
CA SER A 158 -3.10 -6.77 2.53
C SER A 158 -2.10 -6.44 1.42
N ILE A 159 -2.13 -7.19 0.31
CA ILE A 159 -1.33 -6.89 -0.90
C ILE A 159 -1.76 -5.56 -1.52
N GLY A 160 -3.07 -5.33 -1.66
CA GLY A 160 -3.62 -4.09 -2.20
C GLY A 160 -3.25 -2.87 -1.37
N GLU A 161 -3.31 -2.94 -0.03
CA GLU A 161 -2.87 -1.86 0.86
C GLU A 161 -1.38 -1.57 0.69
N THR A 162 -0.57 -2.63 0.60
CA THR A 162 0.87 -2.55 0.39
C THR A 162 1.20 -1.85 -0.95
N LEU A 163 0.51 -2.23 -2.02
CA LEU A 163 0.69 -1.62 -3.34
C LEU A 163 0.19 -0.17 -3.38
N ALA A 164 -0.80 0.18 -2.56
CA ALA A 164 -1.35 1.53 -2.47
C ALA A 164 -0.39 2.53 -1.80
N GLN A 165 0.65 2.06 -1.12
CA GLN A 165 1.65 2.92 -0.47
C GLN A 165 2.81 3.29 -1.40
N CYS A 166 2.92 2.66 -2.57
CA CYS A 166 3.95 2.98 -3.56
C CYS A 166 3.89 4.46 -3.94
N ASP A 167 5.05 5.07 -4.17
CA ASP A 167 5.11 6.43 -4.66
C ASP A 167 4.48 6.54 -6.05
N THR A 168 3.57 7.49 -6.22
CA THR A 168 2.81 7.73 -7.45
C THR A 168 2.99 9.17 -7.89
N PRO A 169 4.14 9.53 -8.48
CA PRO A 169 4.41 10.90 -8.93
C PRO A 169 3.49 11.33 -10.07
N TRP A 170 2.93 10.36 -10.82
CA TRP A 170 1.97 10.56 -11.90
C TRP A 170 0.54 10.85 -11.41
N LEU A 171 0.26 10.69 -10.11
CA LEU A 171 -1.09 10.87 -9.55
C LEU A 171 -1.16 12.17 -8.72
N PRO A 172 -1.99 13.15 -9.14
CA PRO A 172 -2.22 14.38 -8.39
C PRO A 172 -2.67 14.11 -6.96
N ALA A 173 -2.17 14.90 -5.99
CA ALA A 173 -2.44 14.69 -4.57
C ALA A 173 -3.95 14.74 -4.25
N GLU A 174 -4.69 15.62 -4.90
CA GLU A 174 -6.14 15.80 -4.74
C GLU A 174 -6.98 14.58 -5.19
N ARG A 175 -6.48 13.77 -6.13
CA ARG A 175 -7.17 12.58 -6.63
C ARG A 175 -6.66 11.28 -6.00
N ARG A 176 -5.58 11.36 -5.22
CA ARG A 176 -4.85 10.21 -4.69
C ARG A 176 -5.72 9.33 -3.80
N GLU A 177 -6.44 9.93 -2.86
CA GLU A 177 -7.28 9.17 -1.92
C GLU A 177 -8.44 8.46 -2.64
N ALA A 178 -9.14 9.17 -3.53
CA ALA A 178 -10.23 8.62 -4.32
C ALA A 178 -9.76 7.47 -5.22
N PHE A 179 -8.62 7.65 -5.89
CA PHE A 179 -8.02 6.61 -6.72
C PHE A 179 -7.62 5.38 -5.90
N PHE A 180 -6.92 5.54 -4.77
CA PHE A 180 -6.53 4.38 -3.96
C PHE A 180 -7.69 3.69 -3.25
N LYS A 181 -8.81 4.40 -3.02
CA LYS A 181 -10.06 3.77 -2.61
C LYS A 181 -10.61 2.88 -3.73
N GLY A 182 -10.68 3.38 -4.97
CA GLY A 182 -11.10 2.59 -6.13
C GLY A 182 -10.16 1.43 -6.46
N PHE A 183 -8.85 1.66 -6.37
CA PHE A 183 -7.82 0.64 -6.57
C PHE A 183 -7.99 -0.53 -5.61
N ARG A 184 -8.18 -0.27 -4.31
CA ARG A 184 -8.42 -1.34 -3.32
C ARG A 184 -9.66 -2.16 -3.65
N MET A 185 -10.75 -1.51 -4.10
CA MET A 185 -11.96 -2.21 -4.51
C MET A 185 -11.74 -3.10 -5.74
N TRP A 186 -11.05 -2.56 -6.75
CA TRP A 186 -10.74 -3.30 -7.97
C TRP A 186 -9.78 -4.45 -7.69
N HIS A 187 -8.74 -4.22 -6.88
CA HIS A 187 -7.70 -5.20 -6.56
C HIS A 187 -8.28 -6.45 -5.87
N MET A 188 -9.31 -6.29 -5.04
CA MET A 188 -10.06 -7.41 -4.44
C MET A 188 -10.77 -8.31 -5.46
N GLN A 189 -11.08 -7.80 -6.65
CA GLN A 189 -11.74 -8.56 -7.71
C GLN A 189 -10.73 -9.23 -8.65
N VAL A 190 -9.44 -8.86 -8.54
CA VAL A 190 -8.39 -9.45 -9.35
C VAL A 190 -8.15 -10.88 -8.91
N GLN A 191 -7.98 -11.78 -9.87
CA GLN A 191 -7.66 -13.17 -9.55
C GLN A 191 -6.32 -13.24 -8.78
N PRO A 192 -6.19 -14.08 -7.75
CA PRO A 192 -5.02 -14.06 -6.88
C PRO A 192 -3.69 -14.25 -7.63
N ARG A 193 -3.70 -15.02 -8.73
CA ARG A 193 -2.54 -15.23 -9.60
C ARG A 193 -1.98 -13.94 -10.24
N PHE A 194 -2.82 -12.91 -10.43
CA PHE A 194 -2.45 -11.65 -11.06
C PHE A 194 -2.31 -10.50 -10.06
N ALA A 195 -2.61 -10.73 -8.78
CA ALA A 195 -2.63 -9.71 -7.73
C ALA A 195 -1.34 -8.91 -7.60
N ALA A 196 -0.18 -9.58 -7.78
CA ALA A 196 1.12 -8.93 -7.71
C ALA A 196 1.40 -8.01 -8.91
N ALA A 197 0.85 -8.32 -10.09
CA ALA A 197 0.99 -7.53 -11.31
C ALA A 197 -0.05 -6.40 -11.40
N ALA A 198 -1.14 -6.50 -10.64
CA ALA A 198 -2.22 -5.53 -10.54
C ALA A 198 -1.80 -4.28 -9.73
N THR A 199 -0.82 -3.54 -10.25
CA THR A 199 -0.29 -2.33 -9.63
C THR A 199 -1.21 -1.13 -9.83
N PRO A 200 -1.11 -0.07 -9.00
CA PRO A 200 -1.85 1.16 -9.20
C PRO A 200 -1.56 1.81 -10.56
N ALA A 201 -0.30 1.78 -10.99
CA ALA A 201 0.11 2.25 -12.31
C ALA A 201 -0.53 1.44 -13.45
N PHE A 202 -0.64 0.12 -13.29
CA PHE A 202 -1.35 -0.72 -14.25
C PHE A 202 -2.83 -0.34 -14.36
N LEU A 203 -3.55 -0.19 -13.24
CA LEU A 203 -4.96 0.21 -13.27
C LEU A 203 -5.14 1.58 -13.91
N TYR A 204 -4.24 2.52 -13.58
CA TYR A 204 -4.23 3.84 -14.20
C TYR A 204 -4.05 3.71 -15.71
N LEU A 205 -2.99 3.05 -16.18
CA LEU A 205 -2.76 2.85 -17.62
C LEU A 205 -3.91 2.11 -18.29
N TYR A 206 -4.44 1.04 -17.69
CA TYR A 206 -5.53 0.26 -18.28
C TYR A 206 -6.81 1.09 -18.47
N SER A 207 -7.12 2.00 -17.53
CA SER A 207 -8.30 2.85 -17.59
C SER A 207 -8.09 4.13 -18.40
N ALA A 208 -6.92 4.76 -18.28
CA ALA A 208 -6.56 6.02 -18.91
C ALA A 208 -6.10 5.85 -20.36
N LEU A 209 -5.31 4.83 -20.67
CA LEU A 209 -4.67 4.64 -21.99
C LEU A 209 -5.68 4.61 -23.15
N PRO A 210 -6.84 3.92 -23.07
CA PRO A 210 -7.82 3.97 -24.15
C PRO A 210 -8.31 5.40 -24.42
N SER A 211 -8.54 6.18 -23.36
CA SER A 211 -8.96 7.58 -23.46
C SER A 211 -7.85 8.46 -24.02
N MET A 212 -6.59 8.24 -23.60
CA MET A 212 -5.43 8.98 -24.11
C MET A 212 -5.16 8.67 -25.59
N VAL A 213 -5.28 7.41 -26.01
CA VAL A 213 -5.16 7.00 -27.42
C VAL A 213 -6.27 7.64 -28.25
N LYS A 214 -7.52 7.65 -27.76
CA LYS A 214 -8.60 8.34 -28.45
C LYS A 214 -8.34 9.84 -28.59
N CYS A 215 -7.90 10.51 -27.53
CA CYS A 215 -7.57 11.93 -27.59
C CYS A 215 -6.40 12.22 -28.54
N ARG A 216 -5.38 11.35 -28.54
CA ARG A 216 -4.27 11.39 -29.50
C ARG A 216 -4.77 11.29 -30.93
N ASP A 217 -5.62 10.29 -31.22
CA ASP A 217 -6.10 10.03 -32.57
C ASP A 217 -7.00 11.19 -33.07
N GLU A 218 -7.83 11.76 -32.20
CA GLU A 218 -8.60 12.98 -32.50
C GLU A 218 -7.69 14.19 -32.79
N LEU A 219 -6.61 14.37 -32.02
CA LEU A 219 -5.63 15.44 -32.26
C LEU A 219 -4.81 15.19 -33.53
N ALA A 220 -4.51 13.93 -33.86
CA ALA A 220 -3.79 13.55 -35.07
C ALA A 220 -4.65 13.77 -36.32
N GLN A 221 -5.95 13.47 -36.25
CA GLN A 221 -6.92 13.79 -37.31
C GLN A 221 -7.03 15.29 -37.57
N ALA A 222 -6.88 16.11 -36.53
CA ALA A 222 -6.89 17.56 -36.65
C ALA A 222 -5.52 18.15 -37.07
N ASP A 223 -4.50 17.32 -37.33
CA ASP A 223 -3.10 17.73 -37.55
C ASP A 223 -2.54 18.58 -36.39
N LEU A 224 -3.11 18.39 -35.20
CA LEU A 224 -2.74 19.07 -33.97
C LEU A 224 -1.90 18.18 -33.06
N TRP A 225 -1.49 16.98 -33.47
CA TRP A 225 -0.68 16.06 -32.65
C TRP A 225 0.83 16.28 -32.87
N GLU A 226 1.32 16.17 -34.10
CA GLU A 226 2.74 16.33 -34.44
C GLU A 226 3.11 17.75 -34.93
N ARG A 227 4.34 18.17 -34.60
CA ARG A 227 5.06 19.41 -34.97
C ARG A 227 4.32 20.75 -34.91
N ALA A 228 4.68 21.48 -33.86
CA ALA A 228 4.22 22.82 -33.53
C ALA A 228 4.80 23.94 -34.43
N THR A 229 3.94 24.60 -35.19
CA THR A 229 3.97 26.07 -35.33
C THR A 229 3.37 26.72 -34.07
N GLU A 230 3.72 27.96 -33.73
CA GLU A 230 3.12 28.65 -32.56
C GLU A 230 1.58 28.70 -32.65
N ARG A 231 1.06 28.89 -33.86
CA ARG A 231 -0.38 28.83 -34.14
C ARG A 231 -0.98 27.46 -33.83
N GLY A 232 -0.28 26.37 -34.15
CA GLY A 232 -0.67 25.00 -33.82
C GLY A 232 -0.68 24.73 -32.31
N LYS A 233 0.24 25.34 -31.54
CA LYS A 233 0.23 25.25 -30.06
C LYS A 233 -1.00 25.93 -29.45
N SER A 234 -1.33 27.13 -29.93
CA SER A 234 -2.52 27.87 -29.47
C SER A 234 -3.83 27.19 -29.86
N GLN A 235 -3.90 26.57 -31.03
CA GLN A 235 -5.08 25.80 -31.44
C GLN A 235 -5.22 24.50 -30.64
N ARG A 236 -4.09 23.83 -30.37
CA ARG A 236 -4.05 22.62 -29.53
C ARG A 236 -4.53 22.90 -28.11
N SER A 237 -4.08 23.99 -27.47
CA SER A 237 -4.45 24.31 -26.07
C SER A 237 -5.95 24.57 -25.87
N VAL A 238 -6.63 25.05 -26.91
CA VAL A 238 -8.08 25.31 -26.89
C VAL A 238 -8.89 24.05 -27.26
N HIS A 239 -8.28 23.09 -27.95
CA HIS A 239 -8.95 21.87 -28.43
C HIS A 239 -9.44 20.98 -27.28
N GLY A 240 -10.71 20.55 -27.33
CA GLY A 240 -11.33 19.75 -26.27
C GLY A 240 -10.61 18.42 -26.01
N ALA A 241 -10.09 17.77 -27.05
CA ALA A 241 -9.30 16.54 -26.90
C ALA A 241 -7.97 16.75 -26.15
N TRP A 242 -7.35 17.93 -26.28
CA TRP A 242 -6.13 18.27 -25.54
C TRP A 242 -6.42 18.50 -24.06
N LYS A 243 -7.50 19.23 -23.74
CA LYS A 243 -7.95 19.39 -22.35
C LYS A 243 -8.23 18.05 -21.69
N ARG A 244 -8.97 17.17 -22.36
CA ARG A 244 -9.23 15.81 -21.89
C ARG A 244 -7.94 15.00 -21.74
N PHE A 245 -6.99 15.09 -22.67
CA PHE A 245 -5.70 14.42 -22.57
C PHE A 245 -4.87 14.89 -21.36
N CYS A 246 -4.94 16.18 -21.02
CA CYS A 246 -4.24 16.74 -19.85
C CYS A 246 -4.96 16.52 -18.52
N GLU A 247 -6.28 16.25 -18.55
CA GLU A 247 -7.10 16.01 -17.36
C GLU A 247 -7.13 14.54 -16.93
N VAL A 248 -6.71 13.62 -17.80
CA VAL A 248 -6.52 12.18 -17.55
C VAL A 248 -5.22 11.95 -16.78
#